data_AF-A0AAV9M785-F1
#
_entry.id   AF-A0AAV9M785-F1
#
_cell.length_a   1.000
_cell.length_b   1.000
_cell.length_c   1.000
_cell.angle_alpha   90.00
_cell.angle_beta   90.00
_cell.angle_gamma   90.00
#
_symmetry.space_group_name_H-M   'P 1'
#
loop_
_entity.id
_entity.type
_entity.pdbx_description
1 polymer ?
#
loop_
_entity_poly.entity_id
_entity_poly.type
_entity_poly.pdbx_seq_one_letter_code
_entity_poly.pdbx_strand_id
1 'polypeptide(L)'
;MSSQKTNYHLINVMIFLILFLSSFHLVPAELHEKSYLISIINNLKNSSVPLRIHCQSKDGDLGYHNLSYDQSFDFEFEEQIFFRTLFFCHFWWPPKQNIFDVFNNRNRCIKDGPFHANLDGLSLNGVKIHDWSEML
;
A
#
# COMPACT_ATOMS: atom_id res chain seq x y z
N MET A 1 42.49 -51.61 -14.82
CA MET A 1 42.35 -50.29 -15.48
C MET A 1 40.91 -49.77 -15.55
N SER A 2 39.94 -50.35 -14.82
CA SER A 2 38.53 -49.87 -14.75
C SER A 2 38.25 -49.00 -13.51
N SER A 3 38.86 -49.31 -12.36
CA SER A 3 38.65 -48.63 -11.06
C SER A 3 38.93 -47.12 -11.08
N GLN A 4 39.96 -46.65 -11.78
CA GLN A 4 40.26 -45.21 -11.89
C GLN A 4 39.16 -44.42 -12.63
N LYS A 5 38.62 -44.93 -13.75
CA LYS A 5 37.54 -44.25 -14.52
C LYS A 5 36.25 -44.10 -13.70
N THR A 6 35.90 -45.13 -12.93
CA THR A 6 34.74 -45.11 -12.04
C THR A 6 34.91 -44.05 -10.94
N ASN A 7 36.12 -43.91 -10.39
CA ASN A 7 36.43 -42.88 -9.39
C ASN A 7 36.30 -41.46 -9.98
N TYR A 8 36.80 -41.19 -11.19
CA TYR A 8 36.64 -39.87 -11.83
C TYR A 8 35.18 -39.54 -12.15
N HIS A 9 34.38 -40.53 -12.57
CA HIS A 9 32.96 -40.33 -12.84
C HIS A 9 32.17 -40.01 -11.56
N LEU A 10 32.44 -40.73 -10.47
CA LEU A 10 31.83 -40.47 -9.17
C LEU A 10 32.23 -39.08 -8.64
N ILE A 11 33.49 -38.69 -8.78
CA ILE A 11 33.98 -37.35 -8.41
C ILE A 11 33.25 -36.27 -9.20
N ASN A 12 33.12 -36.42 -10.53
CA ASN A 12 32.42 -35.44 -11.36
C ASN A 12 30.94 -35.32 -11.00
N VAL A 13 30.25 -36.44 -10.75
CA VAL A 13 28.85 -36.43 -10.29
C VAL A 13 28.71 -35.71 -8.95
N MET A 14 29.64 -35.93 -8.01
CA MET A 14 29.64 -35.21 -6.74
C MET A 14 29.88 -33.71 -6.91
N ILE A 15 30.78 -33.30 -7.81
CA ILE A 15 31.02 -31.87 -8.10
C ILE A 15 29.77 -31.22 -8.68
N PHE A 16 29.09 -31.86 -9.64
CA PHE A 16 27.84 -31.34 -10.19
C PHE A 16 26.73 -31.22 -9.15
N LEU A 17 26.61 -32.19 -8.23
CA LEU A 17 25.66 -32.13 -7.12
C LEU A 17 25.97 -30.98 -6.16
N ILE A 18 27.24 -30.76 -5.81
CA ILE A 18 27.65 -29.64 -4.94
C ILE A 18 27.38 -28.29 -5.62
N LEU A 19 27.68 -28.16 -6.90
CA LEU A 19 27.40 -26.93 -7.67
C LEU A 19 25.89 -26.66 -7.74
N PHE A 20 25.08 -27.70 -8.01
CA PHE A 20 23.61 -27.59 -8.02
C PHE A 20 23.03 -27.26 -6.64
N LEU A 21 23.56 -27.84 -5.56
CA LEU A 21 23.15 -27.54 -4.19
C LEU A 21 23.59 -26.13 -3.74
N SER A 22 24.74 -25.63 -4.22
CA SER A 22 25.21 -24.27 -3.94
C SER A 22 24.39 -23.19 -4.64
N SER A 23 23.71 -23.50 -5.75
CA SER A 23 22.71 -22.61 -6.36
C SER A 23 21.41 -22.49 -5.55
N PHE A 24 21.20 -23.34 -4.54
CA PHE A 24 20.13 -23.20 -3.54
C PHE A 24 20.59 -22.48 -2.27
N HIS A 25 21.65 -21.67 -2.33
CA HIS A 25 21.78 -20.62 -1.34
C HIS A 25 20.55 -19.72 -1.49
N LEU A 26 19.60 -19.92 -0.58
CA LEU A 26 18.57 -18.95 -0.28
C LEU A 26 19.31 -17.63 -0.08
N VAL A 27 19.30 -16.80 -1.11
CA VAL A 27 19.31 -15.37 -0.89
C VAL A 27 18.09 -15.19 -0.01
N PRO A 28 18.21 -14.85 1.30
CA PRO A 28 17.08 -14.27 1.96
C PRO A 28 16.74 -13.10 1.05
N ALA A 29 15.64 -13.21 0.31
CA ALA A 29 15.12 -12.06 -0.35
C ALA A 29 14.77 -11.15 0.82
N GLU A 30 15.66 -10.23 1.14
CA GLU A 30 15.29 -8.94 1.69
C GLU A 30 14.40 -8.32 0.59
N LEU A 31 13.18 -8.88 0.47
CA LEU A 31 12.05 -8.23 -0.14
C LEU A 31 11.91 -7.01 0.74
N HIS A 32 12.49 -5.91 0.29
CA HIS A 32 12.41 -4.63 0.96
C HIS A 32 10.96 -4.20 0.88
N GLU A 33 10.17 -4.69 1.83
CA GLU A 33 8.78 -4.31 2.03
C GLU A 33 8.79 -2.84 2.41
N LYS A 34 8.25 -2.03 1.51
CA LYS A 34 8.14 -0.61 1.77
C LYS A 34 6.86 -0.40 2.57
N SER A 35 7.01 0.13 3.77
CA SER A 35 5.87 0.58 4.57
C SER A 35 5.36 1.93 4.06
N TYR A 36 4.04 2.08 4.10
CA TYR A 36 3.32 3.29 3.76
C TYR A 36 2.33 3.63 4.87
N LEU A 37 2.43 4.86 5.38
CA LEU A 37 1.44 5.45 6.28
C LEU A 37 0.49 6.33 5.46
N ILE A 38 -0.80 6.03 5.55
CA ILE A 38 -1.86 6.86 4.96
C ILE A 38 -2.58 7.56 6.10
N SER A 39 -2.71 8.88 5.98
CA SER A 39 -3.42 9.71 6.94
C SER A 39 -4.49 10.52 6.24
N ILE A 40 -5.69 10.50 6.79
CA ILE A 40 -6.86 11.24 6.29
C ILE A 40 -7.32 12.18 7.39
N ILE A 41 -7.25 13.48 7.16
CA ILE A 41 -7.55 14.52 8.14
C ILE A 41 -8.81 15.27 7.73
N ASN A 42 -9.74 15.41 8.66
CA ASN A 42 -10.92 16.25 8.47
C ASN A 42 -10.60 17.73 8.79
N ASN A 43 -10.48 18.55 7.74
CA ASN A 43 -10.27 20.00 7.86
C ASN A 43 -11.53 20.82 7.55
N LEU A 44 -12.73 20.22 7.70
CA LEU A 44 -14.01 20.88 7.51
C LEU A 44 -14.37 21.74 8.74
N LYS A 45 -13.65 22.86 8.88
CA LYS A 45 -13.85 23.81 9.99
C LYS A 45 -15.30 24.31 10.03
N ASN A 46 -15.85 24.38 11.24
CA ASN A 46 -17.23 24.81 11.51
C ASN A 46 -18.33 23.91 10.90
N SER A 47 -18.01 22.70 10.43
CA SER A 47 -19.06 21.76 10.06
C SER A 47 -19.74 21.17 11.30
N SER A 48 -21.07 21.14 11.30
CA SER A 48 -21.87 20.48 12.34
C SER A 48 -22.00 18.97 12.14
N VAL A 49 -21.56 18.45 10.99
CA VAL A 49 -21.66 17.02 10.63
C VAL A 49 -20.24 16.48 10.50
N PRO A 50 -19.92 15.34 11.13
CA PRO A 50 -18.61 14.71 10.97
C PRO A 50 -18.43 14.21 9.53
N LEU A 51 -17.18 14.21 9.08
CA LEU A 51 -16.81 13.54 7.83
C LEU A 51 -16.89 12.03 8.06
N ARG A 52 -17.80 11.35 7.38
CA ARG A 52 -17.80 9.88 7.39
C ARG A 52 -16.88 9.39 6.28
N ILE A 53 -16.08 8.39 6.57
CA ILE A 53 -15.26 7.68 5.59
C ILE A 53 -15.45 6.17 5.68
N HIS A 54 -15.24 5.47 4.58
CA HIS A 54 -15.11 4.02 4.51
C HIS A 54 -13.95 3.71 3.59
N CYS A 55 -12.93 3.03 4.11
CA CYS A 55 -11.71 2.76 3.38
C CYS A 55 -11.53 1.26 3.23
N GLN A 56 -11.06 0.82 2.07
CA GLN A 56 -10.79 -0.58 1.82
C GLN A 56 -9.76 -0.76 0.70
N SER A 57 -9.16 -1.94 0.64
CA SER A 57 -8.44 -2.45 -0.52
C SER A 57 -9.25 -3.54 -1.20
N LYS A 58 -8.64 -4.20 -2.20
CA LYS A 58 -9.20 -5.42 -2.78
C LYS A 58 -9.31 -6.55 -1.75
N ASP A 59 -8.32 -6.67 -0.87
CA ASP A 59 -8.11 -7.84 -0.02
C ASP A 59 -8.47 -7.59 1.45
N GLY A 60 -8.84 -6.36 1.83
CA GLY A 60 -9.21 -6.00 3.19
C GLY A 60 -10.13 -4.79 3.29
N ASP A 61 -10.99 -4.79 4.30
CA ASP A 61 -11.88 -3.68 4.65
C ASP A 61 -11.38 -3.01 5.93
N LEU A 62 -11.12 -1.69 5.88
CA LEU A 62 -10.68 -0.91 7.04
C LEU A 62 -11.87 -0.31 7.81
N GLY A 63 -13.08 -0.47 7.31
CA GLY A 63 -14.31 -0.12 8.00
C GLY A 63 -14.68 1.37 7.94
N TYR A 64 -15.80 1.69 8.59
CA TYR A 64 -16.37 3.03 8.60
C TYR A 64 -15.82 3.83 9.78
N HIS A 65 -15.49 5.09 9.54
CA HIS A 65 -15.01 6.03 10.56
C HIS A 65 -15.74 7.36 10.44
N ASN A 66 -16.06 8.00 11.56
CA ASN A 66 -16.62 9.35 11.59
C ASN A 66 -15.58 10.28 12.21
N LEU A 67 -15.06 11.22 11.43
CA LEU A 67 -14.03 12.16 11.83
C LEU A 67 -14.68 13.51 12.14
N SER A 68 -14.57 13.94 13.39
CA SER A 68 -14.88 15.32 13.79
C SER A 68 -13.83 16.28 13.22
N TYR A 69 -14.06 17.59 13.35
CA TYR A 69 -13.05 18.57 12.95
C TYR A 69 -11.70 18.28 13.61
N ASP A 70 -10.63 18.34 12.80
CA ASP A 70 -9.23 18.10 13.18
C ASP A 70 -8.90 16.66 13.60
N GLN A 71 -9.84 15.72 13.47
CA GLN A 71 -9.54 14.29 13.66
C GLN A 71 -8.97 13.67 12.40
N SER A 72 -8.07 12.69 12.60
CA SER A 72 -7.48 11.87 11.55
C SER A 72 -7.94 10.41 11.63
N PHE A 73 -7.95 9.75 10.48
CA PHE A 73 -7.90 8.30 10.37
C PHE A 73 -6.59 7.89 9.70
N ASP A 74 -5.82 7.07 10.40
CA ASP A 74 -4.47 6.69 9.99
C ASP A 74 -4.37 5.17 9.92
N PHE A 75 -3.76 4.66 8.84
CA PHE A 75 -3.46 3.24 8.72
C PHE A 75 -2.12 3.02 8.00
N GLU A 76 -1.43 1.96 8.40
CA GLU A 76 -0.14 1.57 7.85
C GLU A 76 -0.27 0.22 7.15
N PHE A 77 0.46 0.04 6.05
CA PHE A 77 0.55 -1.23 5.37
C PHE A 77 1.91 -1.41 4.69
N GLU A 78 2.29 -2.67 4.49
CA GLU A 78 3.52 -3.07 3.82
C GLU A 78 3.22 -3.50 2.38
N GLU A 79 3.95 -2.94 1.41
CA GLU A 79 3.72 -3.26 0.00
C GLU A 79 4.72 -4.29 -0.54
N GLN A 80 4.25 -5.54 -0.68
CA GLN A 80 5.05 -6.65 -1.22
C GLN A 80 5.51 -6.40 -2.66
N ILE A 81 6.81 -6.44 -2.96
CA ILE A 81 7.44 -6.02 -4.25
C ILE A 81 6.72 -6.51 -5.53
N PHE A 82 6.11 -7.69 -5.49
CA PHE A 82 5.49 -8.32 -6.65
C PHE A 82 3.99 -7.99 -6.85
N PHE A 83 3.36 -7.32 -5.87
CA PHE A 83 1.94 -7.00 -5.92
C PHE A 83 1.70 -5.49 -5.90
N ARG A 84 0.67 -5.05 -6.63
CA ARG A 84 0.20 -3.67 -6.56
C ARG A 84 -0.89 -3.60 -5.51
N THR A 85 -0.68 -2.79 -4.49
CA THR A 85 -1.71 -2.49 -3.49
C THR A 85 -2.49 -1.25 -3.92
N LEU A 86 -3.80 -1.29 -3.74
CA LEU A 86 -4.68 -0.14 -3.94
C LEU A 86 -5.59 -0.02 -2.72
N PHE A 87 -5.67 1.19 -2.16
CA PHE A 87 -6.66 1.55 -1.17
C PHE A 87 -7.50 2.70 -1.74
N PHE A 88 -8.82 2.57 -1.63
CA PHE A 88 -9.76 3.62 -1.95
C PHE A 88 -10.63 3.92 -0.74
N CYS A 89 -11.06 5.17 -0.64
CA CYS A 89 -11.95 5.60 0.42
C CYS A 89 -13.15 6.33 -0.19
N HIS A 90 -14.34 6.03 0.32
CA HIS A 90 -15.54 6.83 0.11
C HIS A 90 -15.66 7.83 1.25
N PHE A 91 -15.79 9.09 0.91
CA PHE A 91 -15.97 10.23 1.78
C PHE A 91 -17.41 10.73 1.68
N TRP A 92 -18.08 10.92 2.81
CA TRP A 92 -19.40 11.50 2.90
C TRP A 92 -19.39 12.72 3.81
N TRP A 93 -19.85 13.84 3.25
CA TRP A 93 -20.08 15.08 3.95
C TRP A 93 -21.37 15.72 3.42
N PRO A 94 -22.56 15.23 3.85
CA PRO A 94 -23.83 15.56 3.22
C PRO A 94 -24.06 17.07 3.03
N PRO A 95 -24.55 17.50 1.86
CA PRO A 95 -25.03 16.67 0.74
C PRO A 95 -23.92 16.14 -0.18
N LYS A 96 -22.66 16.35 0.15
CA LYS A 96 -21.51 16.02 -0.70
C LYS A 96 -20.97 14.62 -0.43
N GLN A 97 -20.35 14.04 -1.45
CA GLN A 97 -19.59 12.80 -1.36
C GLN A 97 -18.44 12.75 -2.37
N ASN A 98 -17.53 11.80 -2.18
CA ASN A 98 -16.49 11.49 -3.14
C ASN A 98 -15.94 10.07 -2.93
N ILE A 99 -15.46 9.41 -3.98
CA ILE A 99 -14.68 8.16 -3.88
C ILE A 99 -13.30 8.44 -4.50
N PHE A 100 -12.25 8.16 -3.74
CA PHE A 100 -10.89 8.47 -4.15
C PHE A 100 -9.90 7.36 -3.79
N ASP A 101 -8.99 7.05 -4.72
CA ASP A 101 -7.86 6.14 -4.49
C ASP A 101 -6.82 6.82 -3.60
N VAL A 102 -6.91 6.62 -2.29
CA VAL A 102 -5.94 7.17 -1.33
C VAL A 102 -4.55 6.55 -1.48
N PHE A 103 -4.45 5.40 -2.14
CA PHE A 103 -3.18 4.80 -2.56
C PHE A 103 -3.39 3.96 -3.83
N ASN A 104 -2.59 4.16 -4.88
CA ASN A 104 -2.71 3.39 -6.13
C ASN A 104 -1.38 2.95 -6.80
N ASN A 105 -0.23 3.46 -6.37
CA ASN A 105 1.08 3.18 -6.99
C ASN A 105 2.29 3.66 -6.18
N ARG A 106 3.23 2.78 -5.86
CA ARG A 106 4.55 3.08 -5.24
C ARG A 106 5.27 4.34 -5.71
N ASN A 107 5.25 4.60 -7.02
CA ASN A 107 6.06 5.62 -7.70
C ASN A 107 5.32 6.95 -7.87
N ARG A 108 3.99 6.95 -7.81
CA ARG A 108 3.14 8.15 -7.93
C ARG A 108 2.33 8.44 -6.67
N CYS A 109 2.43 7.59 -5.66
CA CYS A 109 1.81 7.80 -4.37
C CYS A 109 2.53 8.89 -3.59
N ILE A 110 1.71 9.48 -2.74
CA ILE A 110 2.03 10.32 -1.61
C ILE A 110 3.23 9.74 -0.89
N LYS A 111 4.35 10.44 -0.97
CA LYS A 111 5.51 10.06 -0.19
C LYS A 111 5.49 10.67 1.20
N ASP A 112 4.79 11.80 1.40
CA ASP A 112 5.08 12.65 2.56
C ASP A 112 3.90 13.47 3.13
N GLY A 113 2.63 13.14 2.86
CA GLY A 113 1.55 14.03 3.31
C GLY A 113 0.18 13.43 3.57
N PRO A 114 -0.54 13.92 4.57
CA PRO A 114 -1.92 13.53 4.80
C PRO A 114 -2.84 14.04 3.68
N PHE A 115 -3.91 13.30 3.43
CA PHE A 115 -5.07 13.80 2.71
C PHE A 115 -5.86 14.74 3.61
N HIS A 116 -6.25 15.89 3.07
CA HIS A 116 -7.11 16.83 3.77
C HIS A 116 -8.46 16.89 3.07
N ALA A 117 -9.53 16.62 3.82
CA ALA A 117 -10.88 16.95 3.40
C ALA A 117 -11.17 18.40 3.77
N ASN A 118 -11.23 19.28 2.76
CA ASN A 118 -11.48 20.71 2.89
C ASN A 118 -12.87 21.08 2.38
N LEU A 119 -13.29 22.32 2.64
CA LEU A 119 -14.60 22.83 2.22
C LEU A 119 -14.79 22.80 0.70
N ASP A 120 -13.70 23.02 -0.05
CA ASP A 120 -13.65 23.11 -1.50
C ASP A 120 -13.27 21.79 -2.20
N GLY A 121 -12.88 20.76 -1.45
CA GLY A 121 -12.54 19.45 -2.01
C GLY A 121 -11.51 18.69 -1.20
N LEU A 122 -10.99 17.62 -1.81
CA LEU A 122 -9.87 16.85 -1.27
C LEU A 122 -8.56 17.48 -1.74
N SER A 123 -7.63 17.64 -0.80
CA SER A 123 -6.30 18.19 -1.07
C SER A 123 -5.21 17.28 -0.55
N LEU A 124 -4.06 17.35 -1.22
CA LEU A 124 -2.85 16.62 -0.87
C LEU A 124 -1.66 17.56 -0.96
N ASN A 125 -0.82 17.60 0.08
CA ASN A 125 0.34 18.51 0.14
C ASN A 125 -0.04 19.97 -0.13
N GLY A 126 -1.22 20.40 0.35
CA GLY A 126 -1.75 21.75 0.14
C GLY A 126 -2.32 22.01 -1.27
N VAL A 127 -2.27 21.05 -2.19
CA VAL A 127 -2.81 21.16 -3.55
C VAL A 127 -4.17 20.47 -3.61
N LYS A 128 -5.22 21.17 -4.06
CA LYS A 128 -6.52 20.54 -4.32
C LYS A 128 -6.40 19.56 -5.48
N ILE A 129 -6.82 18.32 -5.26
CA ILE A 129 -6.75 17.23 -6.24
C ILE A 129 -8.12 16.77 -6.74
N HIS A 130 -9.19 17.03 -5.97
CA HIS A 130 -10.54 16.63 -6.36
C HIS A 130 -11.60 17.55 -5.75
N ASP A 131 -12.65 17.87 -6.50
CA ASP A 131 -13.83 18.62 -6.01
C ASP A 131 -14.88 17.67 -5.40
N TRP A 132 -15.69 18.16 -4.47
CA TRP A 132 -16.83 17.41 -3.97
C TRP A 132 -17.86 17.13 -5.08
N SER A 133 -18.50 15.96 -5.02
CA SER A 133 -19.68 15.65 -5.85
C SER A 133 -20.94 15.73 -5.01
N GLU A 134 -22.06 16.13 -5.61
CA GLU A 134 -23.35 16.08 -4.95
C GLU A 134 -23.83 14.62 -4.84
N MET A 135 -24.51 14.30 -3.74
CA MET A 135 -25.20 13.03 -3.56
C MET A 135 -26.48 13.07 -4.40
N LEU A 136 -26.53 12.26 -5.47
CA LEU A 136 -27.72 12.07 -6.31
C LEU A 136 -28.84 11.34 -5.55
#